data_AF-A0A316EA12-F1
#
_entry.id   AF-A0A316EA12-F1
#
_cell.length_a   1.000
_cell.length_b   1.000
_cell.length_c   1.000
_cell.angle_alpha   90.00
_cell.angle_beta   90.00
_cell.angle_gamma   90.00
#
_symmetry.space_group_name_H-M   'P 1'
#
loop_
_entity.id
_entity.type
_entity.pdbx_description
1 polymer ?
#
loop_
_entity_poly.entity_id
_entity_poly.type
_entity_poly.pdbx_seq_one_letter_code
_entity_poly.pdbx_strand_id
1 'polypeptide(L)'
;MKKTFLVIAILLSNSLVGFTQSKQDNIKELLKSMQIEKMMSGAYDAIIPMMKNQMKSNPVMKDSLQTKKMDAMMRKVMDASREMTKSFMENEMTGIYERNFSDNEVKDLLAFYKTPTGQKMIESQPTIQQETMQIMMTKYMPAFRDKMKAITDEIISDAKIEKKD
;
A
#
# COMPACT_ATOMS: atom_id res chain seq x y z
N MET A 1 47.30 19.01 41.32
CA MET A 1 47.26 18.81 39.85
C MET A 1 47.08 17.34 39.42
N LYS A 2 47.46 16.33 40.22
CA LYS A 2 47.22 14.91 39.87
C LYS A 2 45.78 14.41 40.11
N LYS A 3 45.04 15.02 41.04
CA LYS A 3 43.65 14.63 41.39
C LYS A 3 42.59 15.22 40.47
N THR A 4 42.88 16.34 39.79
CA THR A 4 41.99 16.97 38.81
C THR A 4 41.99 16.23 37.46
N PHE A 5 43.10 15.57 37.12
CA PHE A 5 43.18 14.74 35.90
C PHE A 5 42.34 13.45 35.98
N LEU A 6 42.09 12.94 37.19
CA LEU A 6 41.38 11.67 37.37
C LEU A 6 39.85 11.81 37.26
N VAL A 7 39.32 13.03 37.42
CA VAL A 7 37.88 13.31 37.32
C VAL A 7 37.43 13.55 35.88
N ILE A 8 38.32 14.03 35.00
CA ILE A 8 38.01 14.28 33.58
C ILE A 8 37.96 12.97 32.77
N ALA A 9 38.72 11.94 33.18
CA ALA A 9 38.74 10.64 32.51
C ALA A 9 37.45 9.81 32.70
N ILE A 10 36.64 10.10 33.73
CA ILE A 10 35.41 9.36 34.05
C ILE A 10 34.17 9.97 33.34
N LEU A 11 34.26 11.21 32.86
CA LEU A 11 33.16 11.88 32.16
C LEU A 11 33.14 11.61 30.64
N LEU A 12 34.21 11.06 30.07
CA LEU A 12 34.30 10.75 28.63
C LEU A 12 33.84 9.33 28.26
N SER A 13 33.56 8.47 29.24
CA SER A 13 33.20 7.06 29.00
C SER A 13 31.69 6.78 28.97
N ASN A 14 30.83 7.78 29.14
CA ASN A 14 29.37 7.62 29.10
C ASN A 14 28.70 8.02 27.77
N SER A 15 29.46 8.46 26.78
CA SER A 15 28.92 8.83 25.47
C SER A 15 29.15 7.70 24.47
N LEU A 16 28.40 6.59 24.59
CA LEU A 16 28.10 5.64 23.49
C LEU A 16 27.21 4.49 23.98
N VAL A 17 26.18 4.77 24.79
CA VAL A 17 24.98 3.91 24.76
C VAL A 17 24.18 4.38 23.54
N GLY A 18 24.67 4.05 22.35
CA GLY A 18 23.84 4.14 21.15
C GLY A 18 22.70 3.17 21.38
N PHE A 19 21.47 3.67 21.47
CA PHE A 19 20.27 2.85 21.40
C PHE A 19 20.32 2.10 20.06
N THR A 20 20.89 0.90 20.03
CA THR A 20 20.87 0.07 18.83
C THR A 20 19.47 -0.52 18.75
N GLN A 21 18.56 0.20 18.09
CA GLN A 21 17.24 -0.32 17.78
C GLN A 21 17.40 -1.66 17.06
N SER A 22 16.71 -2.70 17.53
CA SER A 22 16.80 -4.02 16.92
C SER A 22 16.38 -3.96 15.44
N LYS A 23 16.88 -4.87 14.62
CA LYS A 23 16.44 -4.99 13.22
C LYS A 23 14.93 -5.06 13.12
N GLN A 24 14.32 -5.88 13.97
CA GLN A 24 12.87 -6.11 13.99
C GLN A 24 12.10 -4.81 14.26
N ASP A 25 12.58 -3.98 15.19
CA ASP A 25 11.94 -2.71 15.48
C ASP A 25 12.13 -1.69 14.36
N ASN A 26 13.32 -1.65 13.73
CA ASN A 26 13.54 -0.82 12.54
C ASN A 26 12.62 -1.23 11.38
N ILE A 27 12.36 -2.54 11.22
CA ILE A 27 11.39 -3.05 10.25
C ILE A 27 9.98 -2.59 10.60
N LYS A 28 9.54 -2.71 11.86
CA LYS A 28 8.21 -2.24 12.28
C LYS A 28 8.05 -0.73 12.02
N GLU A 29 9.07 0.06 12.31
CA GLU A 29 9.06 1.49 11.98
C GLU A 29 9.03 1.74 10.46
N LEU A 30 9.78 0.96 9.67
CA LEU A 30 9.80 1.05 8.22
C LEU A 30 8.40 0.78 7.66
N LEU A 31 7.78 -0.33 8.06
CA LEU A 31 6.42 -0.70 7.63
C LEU A 31 5.38 0.37 8.01
N LYS A 32 5.51 0.98 9.18
CA LYS A 32 4.69 2.13 9.60
C LYS A 32 4.94 3.35 8.71
N SER A 33 6.20 3.67 8.41
CA SER A 33 6.58 4.80 7.57
C SER A 33 6.07 4.66 6.12
N MET A 34 5.92 3.43 5.64
CA MET A 34 5.34 3.08 4.35
C MET A 34 3.80 3.21 4.32
N GLN A 35 3.16 3.52 5.45
CA GLN A 35 1.70 3.69 5.59
C GLN A 35 0.89 2.47 5.12
N ILE A 36 1.44 1.25 5.23
CA ILE A 36 0.81 0.03 4.72
C ILE A 36 -0.52 -0.25 5.46
N GLU A 37 -0.57 -0.01 6.77
CA GLU A 37 -1.80 -0.13 7.56
C GLU A 37 -2.90 0.79 7.02
N LYS A 38 -2.55 2.05 6.70
CA LYS A 38 -3.49 3.02 6.12
C LYS A 38 -3.96 2.59 4.74
N MET A 39 -3.07 2.04 3.92
CA MET A 39 -3.43 1.50 2.60
C MET A 39 -4.43 0.34 2.73
N MET A 40 -4.18 -0.61 3.64
CA MET A 40 -5.09 -1.74 3.87
C MET A 40 -6.42 -1.28 4.48
N SER A 41 -6.41 -0.35 5.45
CA SER A 41 -7.65 0.25 5.97
C SER A 41 -8.44 0.95 4.87
N GLY A 42 -7.77 1.73 4.01
CA GLY A 42 -8.41 2.38 2.87
C GLY A 42 -9.03 1.39 1.88
N ALA A 43 -8.38 0.24 1.65
CA ALA A 43 -8.94 -0.83 0.84
C ALA A 43 -10.22 -1.40 1.47
N TYR A 44 -10.26 -1.62 2.78
CA TYR A 44 -11.48 -2.04 3.45
C TYR A 44 -12.58 -0.97 3.36
N ASP A 45 -12.24 0.30 3.62
CA ASP A 45 -13.19 1.41 3.53
C ASP A 45 -13.80 1.55 2.12
N ALA A 46 -13.08 1.16 1.07
CA ALA A 46 -13.58 1.09 -0.31
C ALA A 46 -14.47 -0.14 -0.57
N ILE A 47 -14.17 -1.29 0.04
CA ILE A 47 -14.91 -2.55 -0.17
C ILE A 47 -16.24 -2.58 0.60
N ILE A 48 -16.30 -2.03 1.83
CA ILE A 48 -17.51 -2.10 2.68
C ILE A 48 -18.75 -1.55 1.98
N PRO A 49 -18.73 -0.37 1.33
CA PRO A 49 -19.92 0.16 0.66
C PRO A 49 -20.36 -0.73 -0.50
N MET A 50 -19.41 -1.31 -1.23
CA MET A 50 -19.72 -2.29 -2.28
C MET A 50 -20.39 -3.54 -1.70
N MET A 51 -19.86 -4.10 -0.61
CA MET A 51 -20.48 -5.24 0.07
C MET A 51 -21.88 -4.89 0.57
N LYS A 52 -22.07 -3.73 1.21
CA LYS A 52 -23.39 -3.27 1.66
C LYS A 52 -24.37 -3.15 0.49
N ASN A 53 -23.94 -2.60 -0.64
CA ASN A 53 -24.78 -2.46 -1.84
C ASN A 53 -25.11 -3.82 -2.47
N GLN A 54 -24.14 -4.75 -2.52
CA GLN A 54 -24.37 -6.11 -3.00
C GLN A 54 -25.36 -6.86 -2.11
N MET A 55 -25.23 -6.75 -0.79
CA MET A 55 -26.17 -7.37 0.15
C MET A 55 -27.58 -6.79 -0.03
N LYS A 56 -27.73 -5.48 -0.27
CA LYS A 56 -29.05 -4.84 -0.51
C LYS A 56 -29.76 -5.39 -1.75
N SER A 57 -28.97 -5.90 -2.68
CA SER A 57 -29.46 -6.50 -3.92
C SER A 57 -29.98 -7.93 -3.72
N ASN A 58 -29.70 -8.57 -2.57
CA ASN A 58 -30.18 -9.91 -2.24
C ASN A 58 -31.55 -9.84 -1.52
N PRO A 59 -32.63 -10.44 -2.09
CA PRO A 59 -33.98 -10.39 -1.52
C PRO A 59 -34.08 -10.92 -0.08
N VAL A 60 -33.24 -11.90 0.30
CA VAL A 60 -33.23 -12.50 1.65
C VAL A 60 -32.58 -11.57 2.69
N MET A 61 -31.66 -10.71 2.25
CA MET A 61 -30.90 -9.78 3.11
C MET A 61 -31.48 -8.36 3.10
N LYS A 62 -32.43 -8.06 2.21
CA LYS A 62 -33.01 -6.72 2.01
C LYS A 62 -33.64 -6.14 3.29
N ASP A 63 -34.31 -6.97 4.08
CA ASP A 63 -34.90 -6.58 5.36
C ASP A 63 -33.89 -6.59 6.52
N SER A 64 -32.86 -7.43 6.47
CA SER A 64 -31.84 -7.53 7.53
C SER A 64 -30.86 -6.35 7.50
N LEU A 65 -30.62 -5.73 6.34
CA LEU A 65 -29.70 -4.60 6.15
C LEU A 65 -30.19 -3.26 6.69
N GLN A 66 -31.49 -3.12 6.96
CA GLN A 66 -32.05 -1.91 7.59
C GLN A 66 -31.96 -1.95 9.12
N THR A 67 -31.49 -3.07 9.68
CA THR A 67 -31.42 -3.22 11.13
C THR A 67 -30.12 -2.63 11.67
N LYS A 68 -30.22 -1.84 12.75
CA LYS A 68 -29.04 -1.38 13.53
C LYS A 68 -28.08 -2.52 13.91
N LYS A 69 -28.59 -3.76 14.00
CA LYS A 69 -27.81 -4.98 14.24
C LYS A 69 -26.83 -5.30 13.11
N MET A 70 -27.22 -5.09 11.86
CA MET A 70 -26.35 -5.32 10.71
C MET A 70 -25.23 -4.27 10.61
N ASP A 71 -25.54 -3.01 10.86
CA ASP A 71 -24.49 -1.98 10.95
C ASP A 71 -23.51 -2.26 12.10
N ALA A 72 -23.99 -2.73 13.25
CA ALA A 72 -23.13 -3.16 14.34
C ALA A 72 -22.29 -4.39 13.98
N MET A 73 -22.85 -5.36 13.26
CA MET A 73 -22.12 -6.53 12.75
C MET A 73 -21.00 -6.11 11.79
N MET A 74 -21.30 -5.25 10.82
CA MET A 74 -20.29 -4.75 9.87
C MET A 74 -19.17 -3.99 10.58
N ARG A 75 -19.49 -3.19 11.61
CA ARG A 75 -18.47 -2.54 12.44
C ARG A 75 -17.57 -3.57 13.16
N LYS A 76 -18.15 -4.61 13.75
CA LYS A 76 -17.37 -5.68 14.39
C LYS A 76 -16.46 -6.44 13.41
N VAL A 77 -16.97 -6.74 12.21
CA VAL A 77 -16.15 -7.38 11.15
C VAL A 77 -14.97 -6.48 10.76
N MET A 78 -15.20 -5.17 10.70
CA MET A 78 -14.16 -4.19 10.38
C MET A 78 -13.10 -4.08 11.47
N ASP A 79 -13.51 -4.01 12.73
CA ASP A 79 -12.57 -3.95 13.84
C ASP A 79 -11.73 -5.24 13.91
N ALA A 80 -12.34 -6.41 13.72
CA ALA A 80 -11.63 -7.68 13.60
C ALA A 80 -10.65 -7.72 12.41
N SER A 81 -11.04 -7.15 11.27
CA SER A 81 -10.18 -7.07 10.08
C SER A 81 -8.97 -6.15 10.31
N ARG A 82 -9.15 -5.03 11.02
CA ARG A 82 -8.05 -4.13 11.42
C ARG A 82 -7.10 -4.81 12.40
N GLU A 83 -7.64 -5.53 13.39
CA GLU A 83 -6.83 -6.29 14.35
C GLU A 83 -6.00 -7.37 13.65
N MET A 84 -6.62 -8.12 12.74
CA MET A 84 -5.94 -9.12 11.92
C MET A 84 -4.85 -8.48 11.05
N THR A 85 -5.14 -7.33 10.43
CA THR A 85 -4.16 -6.56 9.65
C THR A 85 -2.98 -6.16 10.52
N LYS A 86 -3.23 -5.61 11.71
CA LYS A 86 -2.17 -5.22 12.63
C LYS A 86 -1.29 -6.42 13.00
N SER A 87 -1.89 -7.56 13.36
CA SER A 87 -1.15 -8.78 13.66
C SER A 87 -0.32 -9.27 12.49
N PHE A 88 -0.89 -9.26 11.28
CA PHE A 88 -0.18 -9.60 10.04
C PHE A 88 1.03 -8.68 9.79
N MET A 89 0.88 -7.38 10.03
CA MET A 89 1.97 -6.40 9.90
C MET A 89 3.09 -6.64 10.92
N GLU A 90 2.72 -6.78 12.20
CA GLU A 90 3.67 -6.89 13.31
C GLU A 90 4.43 -8.22 13.32
N ASN A 91 3.81 -9.29 12.84
CA ASN A 91 4.39 -10.63 12.89
C ASN A 91 4.86 -11.10 11.50
N GLU A 92 3.92 -11.33 10.58
CA GLU A 92 4.20 -11.99 9.30
C GLU A 92 5.05 -11.12 8.38
N MET A 93 4.64 -9.87 8.16
CA MET A 93 5.38 -8.95 7.31
C MET A 93 6.73 -8.58 7.90
N THR A 94 6.80 -8.39 9.21
CA THR A 94 8.07 -8.11 9.88
C THR A 94 9.05 -9.27 9.64
N GLY A 95 8.61 -10.52 9.80
CA GLY A 95 9.43 -11.70 9.50
C GLY A 95 9.82 -11.82 8.02
N ILE A 96 8.95 -11.42 7.09
CA ILE A 96 9.28 -11.39 5.65
C ILE A 96 10.42 -10.40 5.39
N TYR A 97 10.33 -9.16 5.88
CA TYR A 97 11.38 -8.16 5.67
C TYR A 97 12.67 -8.56 6.37
N GLU A 98 12.59 -9.17 7.55
CA GLU A 98 13.75 -9.64 8.30
C GLU A 98 14.57 -10.67 7.52
N ARG A 99 13.92 -11.55 6.74
CA ARG A 99 14.60 -12.54 5.90
C ARG A 99 15.17 -11.99 4.60
N ASN A 100 14.60 -10.89 4.08
CA ASN A 100 14.93 -10.39 2.74
C ASN A 100 15.86 -9.18 2.72
N PHE A 101 15.99 -8.46 3.84
CA PHE A 101 16.85 -7.28 3.94
C PHE A 101 17.84 -7.44 5.08
N SER A 102 19.06 -6.92 4.91
CA SER A 102 20.02 -6.75 6.00
C SER A 102 19.63 -5.60 6.94
N ASP A 103 20.22 -5.55 8.14
CA ASP A 103 20.00 -4.45 9.09
C ASP A 103 20.32 -3.07 8.49
N ASN A 104 21.37 -3.00 7.67
CA ASN A 104 21.79 -1.75 7.05
C ASN A 104 20.80 -1.31 5.98
N GLU A 105 20.35 -2.22 5.11
CA GLU A 105 19.33 -1.90 4.09
C GLU A 105 18.00 -1.48 4.72
N VAL A 106 17.57 -2.12 5.82
CA VAL A 106 16.38 -1.68 6.56
C VAL A 106 16.56 -0.26 7.09
N LYS A 107 17.72 0.06 7.67
CA LYS A 107 18.02 1.41 8.19
C LYS A 107 18.05 2.45 7.07
N ASP A 108 18.64 2.12 5.91
CA ASP A 108 18.72 3.02 4.76
C ASP A 108 17.32 3.30 4.21
N LEU A 109 16.49 2.26 4.04
CA LEU A 109 15.09 2.41 3.63
C LEU A 109 14.30 3.24 4.64
N LEU A 110 14.44 2.95 5.93
CA LEU A 110 13.77 3.69 7.00
C LEU A 110 14.17 5.17 6.99
N ALA A 111 15.46 5.46 6.84
CA ALA A 111 15.96 6.82 6.75
C ALA A 111 15.36 7.56 5.54
N PHE A 112 15.33 6.92 4.38
CA PHE A 112 14.71 7.49 3.18
C PHE A 112 13.21 7.75 3.36
N TYR A 113 12.44 6.76 3.81
CA TYR A 113 10.99 6.92 3.97
C TYR A 113 10.62 7.92 5.06
N LYS A 114 11.49 8.20 6.04
CA LYS A 114 11.28 9.29 7.02
C LYS A 114 11.49 10.70 6.44
N THR A 115 12.09 10.85 5.26
CA THR A 115 12.26 12.16 4.62
C THR A 115 10.94 12.71 4.06
N PRO A 116 10.81 14.04 3.88
CA PRO A 116 9.65 14.63 3.20
C PRO A 116 9.43 14.06 1.79
N THR A 117 10.51 13.81 1.04
CA THR A 117 10.42 13.23 -0.31
C THR A 117 9.99 11.76 -0.27
N GLY A 118 10.51 10.97 0.67
CA GLY A 118 10.10 9.57 0.86
C GLY A 118 8.62 9.44 1.24
N GLN A 119 8.13 10.29 2.14
CA GLN A 119 6.70 10.36 2.46
C GLN A 119 5.87 10.81 1.24
N LYS A 120 6.31 11.86 0.52
CA LYS A 120 5.64 12.33 -0.69
C LYS A 120 5.55 11.25 -1.76
N MET A 121 6.56 10.39 -1.89
CA MET A 121 6.55 9.28 -2.84
C MET A 121 5.41 8.31 -2.55
N ILE A 122 5.15 7.99 -1.28
CA ILE A 122 4.04 7.11 -0.87
C ILE A 122 2.70 7.80 -1.12
N GLU A 123 2.57 9.04 -0.65
CA GLU A 123 1.33 9.81 -0.75
C GLU A 123 0.91 10.11 -2.20
N SER A 124 1.87 10.18 -3.11
CA SER A 124 1.60 10.48 -4.52
C SER A 124 1.24 9.25 -5.35
N GLN A 125 1.47 8.02 -4.85
CA GLN A 125 1.16 6.79 -5.60
C GLN A 125 -0.29 6.74 -6.11
N PRO A 126 -1.33 7.01 -5.28
CA PRO A 126 -2.70 6.95 -5.75
C PRO A 126 -3.00 7.97 -6.86
N THR A 127 -2.47 9.19 -6.74
CA THR A 127 -2.63 10.25 -7.75
C THR A 127 -1.94 9.88 -9.06
N ILE A 128 -0.68 9.42 -8.99
CA ILE A 128 0.07 8.98 -10.17
C ILE A 128 -0.68 7.84 -10.87
N GLN A 129 -1.19 6.86 -10.11
CA GLN A 129 -1.95 5.75 -10.68
C GLN A 129 -3.24 6.24 -11.34
N GLN A 130 -3.99 7.15 -10.69
CA GLN A 130 -5.22 7.73 -11.23
C GLN A 130 -4.96 8.49 -12.54
N GLU A 131 -3.94 9.35 -12.57
CA GLU A 131 -3.55 10.09 -13.77
C GLU A 131 -3.10 9.16 -14.90
N THR A 132 -2.32 8.12 -14.56
CA THR A 132 -1.90 7.09 -15.52
C THR A 132 -3.10 6.39 -16.14
N MET A 133 -4.06 5.96 -15.33
CA MET A 133 -5.30 5.34 -15.82
C MET A 133 -6.11 6.30 -16.70
N GLN A 134 -6.20 7.58 -16.32
CA GLN A 134 -6.89 8.59 -17.11
C GLN A 134 -6.24 8.78 -18.49
N ILE A 135 -4.91 8.85 -18.55
CA ILE A 135 -4.17 8.96 -19.82
C ILE A 135 -4.40 7.72 -20.69
N MET A 136 -4.35 6.53 -20.09
CA MET A 136 -4.65 5.28 -20.80
C MET A 136 -6.05 5.30 -21.41
N MET A 137 -7.07 5.69 -20.65
CA MET A 137 -8.46 5.70 -21.10
C MET A 137 -8.78 6.80 -22.12
N THR A 138 -8.17 7.98 -21.97
CA THR A 138 -8.51 9.16 -22.80
C THR A 138 -7.66 9.28 -24.06
N LYS A 139 -6.41 8.81 -24.05
CA LYS A 139 -5.48 8.94 -25.18
C LYS A 139 -5.20 7.60 -25.86
N TYR A 140 -4.82 6.59 -25.09
CA TYR A 140 -4.31 5.34 -25.67
C TYR A 140 -5.42 4.37 -26.07
N MET A 141 -6.50 4.26 -25.30
CA MET A 141 -7.63 3.38 -25.64
C MET A 141 -8.35 3.80 -26.93
N PRO A 142 -8.64 5.09 -27.20
CA PRO A 142 -9.19 5.52 -28.49
C PRO A 142 -8.21 5.26 -29.64
N ALA A 143 -6.94 5.65 -29.50
CA ALA A 143 -5.93 5.42 -30.54
C ALA A 143 -5.76 3.93 -30.86
N PHE A 144 -5.80 3.07 -29.85
CA PHE A 144 -5.78 1.62 -30.02
C PHE A 144 -7.02 1.13 -30.78
N ARG A 145 -8.22 1.59 -30.42
CA ARG A 145 -9.47 1.25 -31.13
C ARG A 145 -9.43 1.69 -32.59
N ASP A 146 -8.95 2.89 -32.88
CA ASP A 146 -8.85 3.41 -34.26
C ASP A 146 -7.89 2.58 -35.09
N LYS A 147 -6.74 2.21 -34.51
CA LYS A 147 -5.76 1.34 -35.17
C LYS A 147 -6.32 -0.06 -35.41
N MET A 148 -7.03 -0.63 -34.45
CA MET A 148 -7.71 -1.92 -34.61
C MET A 148 -8.79 -1.87 -35.71
N LYS A 149 -9.54 -0.76 -35.80
CA LYS A 149 -10.51 -0.55 -36.88
C LYS A 149 -9.83 -0.50 -38.23
N ALA A 150 -8.75 0.26 -38.38
CA ALA A 150 -8.00 0.35 -39.63
C ALA A 150 -7.47 -1.01 -40.11
N ILE A 151 -6.88 -1.80 -39.21
CA ILE A 151 -6.42 -3.17 -39.52
C ILE A 151 -7.58 -4.05 -39.96
N THR A 152 -8.74 -3.96 -39.30
CA THR A 152 -9.93 -4.75 -39.66
C THR A 152 -10.46 -4.34 -41.04
N ASP A 153 -10.50 -3.04 -41.34
CA ASP A 153 -10.96 -2.52 -42.62
C ASP A 153 -10.01 -2.94 -43.78
N GLU A 154 -8.70 -2.96 -43.54
CA GLU A 154 -7.67 -3.46 -44.46
C GLU A 154 -7.89 -4.95 -44.78
N ILE A 155 -8.00 -5.80 -43.76
CA ILE A 155 -8.25 -7.25 -43.93
C ILE A 155 -9.54 -7.50 -44.72
N ILE A 156 -10.61 -6.74 -44.44
CA ILE A 156 -11.89 -6.87 -45.17
C ILE A 156 -11.74 -6.44 -46.63
N SER A 157 -10.95 -5.40 -46.90
CA SER A 157 -10.69 -4.93 -48.27
C SER A 157 -9.94 -5.98 -49.07
N ASP A 158 -8.86 -6.53 -48.52
CA ASP A 158 -8.03 -7.55 -49.19
C ASP A 158 -8.85 -8.82 -49.49
N ALA A 159 -9.64 -9.29 -48.52
CA ALA A 159 -10.51 -10.45 -48.71
C ALA A 159 -11.64 -10.23 -49.75
N LYS A 160 -12.00 -8.98 -50.06
CA LYS A 160 -12.97 -8.65 -51.13
C LYS A 160 -12.31 -8.58 -52.50
N ILE A 161 -11.03 -8.25 -52.57
CA ILE A 161 -10.24 -8.23 -53.81
C ILE A 161 -9.98 -9.67 -54.25
N GLU A 162 -9.53 -10.55 -53.35
CA GLU A 162 -9.28 -11.96 -53.66
C GLU A 162 -10.51 -12.76 -54.12
N LYS A 163 -11.74 -12.32 -53.78
CA LYS A 163 -12.98 -12.97 -54.24
C LYS A 163 -13.46 -12.52 -55.62
N LYS A 164 -12.84 -11.50 -56.21
CA LYS A 164 -13.20 -10.98 -57.54
C LYS A 164 -12.28 -11.46 -58.65
N ASP A 165 -11.14 -12.04 -58.30
CA ASP A 165 -10.22 -12.76 -59.19
C ASP A 165 -10.54 -14.26 -59.20
#